data_AF-A0AAD4FHN2-F1
#
_entry.id   AF-A0AAD4FHN2-F1
#
_cell.length_a   1.000
_cell.length_b   1.000
_cell.length_c   1.000
_cell.angle_alpha   90.00
_cell.angle_beta   90.00
_cell.angle_gamma   90.00
#
_symmetry.space_group_name_H-M   'P 1'
#
loop_
_entity.id
_entity.type
_entity.pdbx_description
1 polymer ?
#
loop_
_entity_poly.entity_id
_entity_poly.type
_entity_poly.pdbx_seq_one_letter_code
_entity_poly.pdbx_strand_id
1 'polypeptide(L)'
;MDISALVNHDGEASVLPRRSLSNPQSLFSSSPVTPAAKIPTPKPSQKQMSLKRKRHDPKPIWAYREGEELPPELKQLQEQQRQQSRPPPPAIAQPQPHAQAIPSHHPPPRPQPSPHTERNGHAPSETGAPPQAVGASALAGFERPISDDAQIYDDVSRNVCDFIWNTAVNNETVRNAIADPKVQLEVEARWGQILEKTTDQRIRGFWRTETVINTEMLEVKFESTMTAQQHKRMNLYLNAQVQHSKAPGASRPPIDYRHTYETDMFYELDQEGFSMLNPIVQRLISASGSRQKVRVTRDMKTGEFLRAIIKHRIGNLEVSSPKTEWDYRIGINLEIDFPGPIESLKPALEGGKTLESMQRQKDRMSYSWLGAYQVDLTQVAQGSSKNHELELELNSDVLIAEADKVRRKEVTKFESMINGMMNNLRVLSREITPPAAGG
;
A
#
# COMPACT_ATOMS: atom_id res chain seq x y z
N MET A 1 -24.02 -23.47 34.05
CA MET A 1 -24.85 -22.76 35.03
C MET A 1 -24.93 -21.32 34.57
N ASP A 2 -26.14 -20.90 34.24
CA ASP A 2 -26.51 -19.58 33.75
C ASP A 2 -26.66 -18.63 34.94
N ILE A 3 -26.16 -17.41 34.81
CA ILE A 3 -26.25 -16.36 35.85
C ILE A 3 -26.59 -15.02 35.19
N SER A 4 -27.63 -15.02 34.36
CA SER A 4 -28.43 -13.84 34.08
C SER A 4 -29.22 -13.43 35.34
N ALA A 5 -28.55 -12.81 36.31
CA ALA A 5 -29.20 -12.16 37.45
C ALA A 5 -28.20 -11.23 38.12
N LEU A 6 -28.22 -9.94 37.77
CA LEU A 6 -27.87 -8.79 38.63
C LEU A 6 -28.24 -7.49 37.89
N VAL A 7 -29.54 -7.21 37.95
CA VAL A 7 -30.32 -6.02 37.58
C VAL A 7 -31.36 -6.02 38.72
N ASN A 8 -31.62 -5.03 39.59
CA ASN A 8 -31.56 -3.57 39.63
C ASN A 8 -31.63 -3.11 41.12
N HIS A 9 -31.33 -1.85 41.41
CA HIS A 9 -32.20 -0.87 42.14
C HIS A 9 -31.47 0.49 42.20
N ASP A 10 -32.02 1.53 41.54
CA ASP A 10 -32.73 2.72 42.09
C ASP A 10 -31.79 3.79 42.66
N GLY A 11 -31.93 5.11 42.45
CA GLY A 11 -32.94 5.93 41.78
C GLY A 11 -32.56 7.43 41.87
N GLU A 12 -33.27 8.24 41.08
CA GLU A 12 -33.46 9.71 41.13
C GLU A 12 -32.25 10.68 41.09
N ALA A 13 -32.12 11.43 39.98
CA ALA A 13 -32.65 12.80 39.91
C ALA A 13 -32.42 13.41 38.52
N SER A 14 -33.46 14.09 38.07
CA SER A 14 -33.69 14.78 36.81
C SER A 14 -32.73 15.94 36.54
N VAL A 15 -32.46 16.22 35.26
CA VAL A 15 -32.63 17.52 34.58
C VAL A 15 -32.08 17.40 33.14
N LEU A 16 -32.98 17.48 32.16
CA LEU A 16 -32.69 17.72 30.75
C LEU A 16 -32.71 19.23 30.48
N PRO A 17 -31.93 19.73 29.49
CA PRO A 17 -32.38 20.85 28.68
C PRO A 17 -32.48 20.38 27.21
N ARG A 18 -33.72 20.22 26.72
CA ARG A 18 -34.49 21.23 25.98
C ARG A 18 -34.11 21.29 24.49
N ARG A 19 -34.82 20.46 23.72
CA ARG A 19 -35.09 20.69 22.29
C ARG A 19 -35.92 21.97 22.15
N SER A 20 -35.59 22.78 21.15
CA SER A 20 -36.47 23.84 20.64
C SER A 20 -36.59 23.71 19.12
N LEU A 21 -37.76 23.25 18.68
CA LEU A 21 -38.45 23.61 17.43
C LEU A 21 -39.20 24.93 17.75
N SER A 22 -39.43 25.95 16.92
CA SER A 22 -39.77 26.16 15.51
C SER A 22 -39.70 27.70 15.28
N ASN A 23 -39.39 28.28 14.12
CA ASN A 23 -40.30 28.53 12.99
C ASN A 23 -39.55 29.31 11.86
N PRO A 24 -40.07 29.37 10.61
CA PRO A 24 -39.35 29.80 9.41
C PRO A 24 -39.67 31.25 9.00
N GLN A 25 -38.69 31.96 8.44
CA GLN A 25 -38.93 33.04 7.48
C GLN A 25 -37.79 33.08 6.45
N SER A 26 -38.15 32.87 5.18
CA SER A 26 -37.29 33.10 4.02
C SER A 26 -37.12 34.59 3.80
N LEU A 27 -35.90 35.06 3.58
CA LEU A 27 -35.61 36.18 2.68
C LEU A 27 -34.27 35.93 2.00
N PHE A 28 -34.31 35.84 0.67
CA PHE A 28 -33.15 35.79 -0.20
C PHE A 28 -32.37 37.11 -0.10
N SER A 29 -31.05 37.06 0.08
CA SER A 29 -30.19 38.15 -0.34
C SER A 29 -28.91 37.62 -0.99
N SER A 30 -28.64 38.16 -2.16
CA SER A 30 -27.55 37.85 -3.07
C SER A 30 -26.24 38.50 -2.63
N SER A 31 -25.12 37.77 -2.81
CA SER A 31 -23.76 38.19 -2.48
C SER A 31 -23.31 39.44 -3.25
N PRO A 32 -22.55 40.36 -2.63
CA PRO A 32 -21.96 41.49 -3.33
C PRO A 32 -20.63 41.08 -4.02
N VAL A 33 -20.52 41.45 -5.30
CA VAL A 33 -19.29 41.39 -6.11
C VAL A 33 -18.61 42.75 -6.06
N THR A 34 -17.33 42.80 -5.67
CA THR A 34 -16.40 43.94 -5.87
C THR A 34 -14.96 43.40 -6.06
N PRO A 35 -14.00 44.18 -6.62
CA PRO A 35 -13.43 43.90 -7.93
C PRO A 35 -11.98 43.39 -7.88
N ALA A 36 -11.53 42.78 -8.97
CA ALA A 36 -10.16 42.28 -9.16
C ALA A 36 -9.11 43.39 -8.99
N ALA A 37 -8.24 43.23 -7.97
CA ALA A 37 -7.05 44.04 -7.77
C ALA A 37 -5.90 43.58 -8.69
N LYS A 38 -5.27 44.53 -9.37
CA LYS A 38 -4.18 44.37 -10.34
C LYS A 38 -2.87 43.98 -9.65
N ILE A 39 -2.21 42.92 -10.12
CA ILE A 39 -0.82 42.56 -9.78
C ILE A 39 0.13 43.21 -10.82
N PRO A 40 1.29 43.79 -10.44
CA PRO A 40 2.22 44.38 -11.40
C PRO A 40 3.03 43.32 -12.16
N THR A 41 3.02 43.40 -13.51
CA THR A 41 3.88 42.62 -14.41
C THR A 41 5.30 43.21 -14.52
N PRO A 42 6.37 42.40 -14.50
CA PRO A 42 7.71 42.84 -14.87
C PRO A 42 7.87 42.88 -16.41
N LYS A 43 8.69 43.81 -16.90
CA LYS A 43 8.97 44.01 -18.35
C LYS A 43 9.80 42.85 -18.92
N PRO A 44 9.44 42.25 -20.07
CA PRO A 44 10.29 41.27 -20.74
C PRO A 44 11.32 41.95 -21.66
N SER A 45 12.57 41.49 -21.59
CA SER A 45 13.63 41.81 -22.54
C SER A 45 13.40 41.08 -23.86
N GLN A 46 13.72 41.76 -24.97
CA GLN A 46 13.57 41.27 -26.33
C GLN A 46 14.41 40.01 -26.58
N LYS A 47 13.75 38.90 -26.93
CA LYS A 47 14.35 37.81 -27.73
C LYS A 47 13.45 37.54 -28.93
N GLN A 48 14.03 37.63 -30.13
CA GLN A 48 13.38 37.38 -31.40
C GLN A 48 12.75 35.98 -31.41
N MET A 49 11.44 35.90 -31.69
CA MET A 49 10.77 34.63 -31.96
C MET A 49 11.03 34.18 -33.39
N SER A 50 11.34 32.90 -33.54
CA SER A 50 11.49 32.20 -34.81
C SER A 50 10.23 32.27 -35.68
N LEU A 51 10.43 32.34 -37.00
CA LEU A 51 9.41 32.39 -38.05
C LEU A 51 8.23 31.42 -37.81
N LYS A 52 7.00 31.97 -37.88
CA LYS A 52 5.73 31.20 -37.82
C LYS A 52 5.72 30.09 -38.87
N ARG A 53 5.55 28.84 -38.42
CA ARG A 53 5.28 27.68 -39.28
C ARG A 53 3.96 27.94 -40.04
N LYS A 54 3.99 27.85 -41.39
CA LYS A 54 2.78 27.95 -42.23
C LYS A 54 1.79 26.87 -41.79
N ARG A 55 0.60 27.29 -41.41
CA ARG A 55 -0.53 26.42 -41.06
C ARG A 55 -1.02 25.80 -42.37
N HIS A 56 -0.94 24.49 -42.49
CA HIS A 56 -1.54 23.77 -43.62
C HIS A 56 -3.05 23.66 -43.36
N ASP A 57 -3.85 24.30 -44.20
CA ASP A 57 -5.22 23.90 -44.47
C ASP A 57 -5.21 22.67 -45.40
N PRO A 58 -6.19 21.76 -45.31
CA PRO A 58 -7.41 21.86 -44.52
C PRO A 58 -7.27 21.41 -43.06
N LYS A 59 -8.04 22.09 -42.21
CA LYS A 59 -8.24 21.77 -40.79
C LYS A 59 -8.70 20.31 -40.64
N PRO A 60 -8.06 19.48 -39.79
CA PRO A 60 -8.50 18.10 -39.59
C PRO A 60 -9.83 18.05 -38.81
N ILE A 61 -10.62 16.97 -38.98
CA ILE A 61 -12.00 16.88 -38.48
C ILE A 61 -12.14 17.10 -36.97
N TRP A 62 -11.15 16.69 -36.17
CA TRP A 62 -11.11 16.85 -34.71
C TRP A 62 -10.88 18.29 -34.24
N ALA A 63 -10.47 19.18 -35.14
CA ALA A 63 -10.24 20.59 -34.79
C ALA A 63 -11.49 21.46 -34.98
N TYR A 64 -12.57 20.95 -35.59
CA TYR A 64 -13.84 21.66 -35.74
C TYR A 64 -14.61 21.70 -34.43
N ARG A 65 -15.13 22.87 -34.07
CA ARG A 65 -15.96 23.03 -32.86
C ARG A 65 -17.40 22.62 -33.13
N GLU A 66 -18.12 22.26 -32.08
CA GLU A 66 -19.55 21.98 -32.15
C GLU A 66 -20.31 23.20 -32.69
N GLY A 67 -20.99 23.03 -33.84
CA GLY A 67 -21.68 24.11 -34.57
C GLY A 67 -20.93 24.73 -35.75
N GLU A 68 -19.67 24.38 -35.98
CA GLU A 68 -18.90 24.83 -37.16
C GLU A 68 -19.22 23.94 -38.38
N GLU A 69 -19.54 24.55 -39.53
CA GLU A 69 -19.86 23.78 -40.73
C GLU A 69 -18.64 23.03 -41.28
N LEU A 70 -18.77 21.70 -41.36
CA LEU A 70 -17.76 20.83 -41.97
C LEU A 70 -17.79 20.96 -43.51
N PRO A 71 -16.61 21.02 -44.17
CA PRO A 71 -16.49 20.90 -45.62
C PRO A 71 -17.12 19.60 -46.15
N PRO A 72 -17.59 19.57 -47.42
CA PRO A 72 -18.28 18.42 -48.01
C PRO A 72 -17.47 17.11 -47.94
N GLU A 73 -16.15 17.20 -48.10
CA GLU A 73 -15.21 16.07 -48.06
C GLU A 73 -15.16 15.42 -46.66
N LEU A 74 -15.16 16.25 -45.60
CA LEU A 74 -15.15 15.76 -44.22
C LEU A 74 -16.52 15.24 -43.77
N LYS A 75 -17.62 15.81 -44.31
CA LYS A 75 -18.97 15.26 -44.12
C LYS A 75 -19.10 13.85 -44.70
N GLN A 76 -18.57 13.61 -45.91
CA GLN A 76 -18.56 12.27 -46.51
C GLN A 76 -17.73 11.28 -45.68
N LEU A 77 -16.56 11.69 -45.16
CA LEU A 77 -15.72 10.84 -44.32
C LEU A 77 -16.44 10.43 -43.01
N GLN A 78 -17.18 11.37 -42.41
CA GLN A 78 -18.00 11.12 -41.22
C GLN A 78 -19.16 10.15 -41.53
N GLU A 79 -19.83 10.31 -42.67
CA GLU A 79 -20.89 9.40 -43.11
C GLU A 79 -20.35 8.00 -43.39
N GLN A 80 -19.17 7.88 -44.00
CA GLN A 80 -18.49 6.61 -44.26
C GLN A 80 -18.13 5.88 -42.97
N GLN A 81 -17.58 6.58 -41.97
CA GLN A 81 -17.29 6.01 -40.66
C GLN A 81 -18.57 5.54 -39.94
N ARG A 82 -19.68 6.29 -40.06
CA ARG A 82 -21.00 5.87 -39.54
C ARG A 82 -21.57 4.65 -40.25
N GLN A 83 -21.30 4.47 -41.54
CA GLN A 83 -21.75 3.29 -42.29
C GLN A 83 -20.94 2.04 -41.96
N GLN A 84 -19.63 2.17 -41.71
CA GLN A 84 -18.77 1.05 -41.31
C GLN A 84 -19.04 0.53 -39.89
N SER A 85 -19.63 1.37 -39.03
CA SER A 85 -19.96 1.03 -37.63
C SER A 85 -21.41 0.56 -37.44
N ARG A 86 -22.18 0.37 -38.52
CA ARG A 86 -23.57 -0.10 -38.44
C ARG A 86 -23.62 -1.64 -38.42
N PRO A 87 -24.18 -2.28 -37.38
CA PRO A 87 -24.39 -3.72 -37.39
C PRO A 87 -25.43 -4.12 -38.46
N PRO A 88 -25.33 -5.33 -39.04
CA PRO A 88 -26.28 -5.77 -40.07
C PRO A 88 -27.70 -5.94 -39.49
N PRO A 89 -28.74 -5.71 -40.29
CA PRO A 89 -30.13 -5.88 -39.83
C PRO A 89 -30.44 -7.36 -39.56
N PRO A 90 -31.33 -7.66 -38.59
CA PRO A 90 -31.71 -9.04 -38.27
C PRO A 90 -32.48 -9.68 -39.44
N ALA A 91 -32.15 -10.94 -39.73
CA ALA A 91 -32.81 -11.73 -40.76
C ALA A 91 -34.27 -12.01 -40.37
N ILE A 92 -35.20 -11.67 -41.26
CA ILE A 92 -36.63 -11.97 -41.14
C ILE A 92 -36.81 -13.48 -41.38
N ALA A 93 -37.33 -14.20 -40.38
CA ALA A 93 -37.67 -15.61 -40.50
C ALA A 93 -38.86 -15.81 -41.45
N GLN A 94 -38.68 -16.63 -42.48
CA GLN A 94 -39.79 -17.07 -43.35
C GLN A 94 -40.53 -18.27 -42.73
N PRO A 95 -41.86 -18.40 -42.92
CA PRO A 95 -42.66 -19.47 -42.31
C PRO A 95 -42.54 -20.81 -43.05
N GLN A 96 -42.41 -21.92 -42.31
CA GLN A 96 -42.53 -23.28 -42.82
C GLN A 96 -44.02 -23.68 -42.99
N PRO A 97 -44.40 -24.38 -44.08
CA PRO A 97 -45.73 -24.96 -44.21
C PRO A 97 -45.79 -26.42 -43.71
N HIS A 98 -46.78 -26.61 -42.84
CA HIS A 98 -47.70 -27.74 -42.64
C HIS A 98 -47.23 -29.20 -42.54
N ALA A 99 -47.67 -29.77 -41.42
CA ALA A 99 -47.72 -31.18 -41.06
C ALA A 99 -48.72 -31.98 -41.93
N GLN A 100 -48.33 -33.22 -42.26
CA GLN A 100 -49.26 -34.32 -42.54
C GLN A 100 -48.75 -35.62 -41.89
N ALA A 101 -49.72 -36.50 -41.64
CA ALA A 101 -49.78 -37.45 -40.54
C ALA A 101 -49.07 -38.81 -40.75
N ILE A 102 -48.91 -39.50 -39.61
CA ILE A 102 -48.39 -40.86 -39.40
C ILE A 102 -49.41 -41.92 -39.88
N PRO A 103 -48.98 -43.15 -40.23
CA PRO A 103 -49.18 -44.29 -39.31
C PRO A 103 -47.93 -45.19 -39.22
N SER A 104 -47.37 -45.43 -38.03
CA SER A 104 -47.67 -46.52 -37.08
C SER A 104 -47.34 -47.92 -37.63
N HIS A 105 -46.29 -48.58 -37.12
CA HIS A 105 -46.27 -50.01 -36.78
C HIS A 105 -45.04 -50.36 -35.89
N HIS A 106 -45.18 -51.48 -35.18
CA HIS A 106 -44.67 -51.84 -33.85
C HIS A 106 -43.22 -52.44 -33.79
N PRO A 107 -42.66 -52.67 -32.57
CA PRO A 107 -41.23 -52.95 -32.27
C PRO A 107 -41.00 -54.48 -32.07
N PRO A 108 -40.02 -55.04 -31.30
CA PRO A 108 -38.67 -54.67 -30.78
C PRO A 108 -37.64 -55.80 -31.18
N PRO A 109 -36.60 -56.27 -30.42
CA PRO A 109 -35.74 -55.72 -29.36
C PRO A 109 -34.20 -55.85 -29.63
N ARG A 110 -33.40 -55.31 -28.71
CA ARG A 110 -31.92 -55.44 -28.53
C ARG A 110 -31.40 -56.90 -28.51
N PRO A 111 -30.12 -57.15 -28.86
CA PRO A 111 -29.06 -57.22 -27.84
C PRO A 111 -27.66 -56.67 -28.25
N GLN A 112 -26.85 -56.34 -27.24
CA GLN A 112 -25.38 -56.09 -27.25
C GLN A 112 -24.58 -57.32 -27.76
N PRO A 113 -23.25 -57.31 -28.10
CA PRO A 113 -22.16 -56.52 -27.48
C PRO A 113 -21.01 -56.02 -28.43
N SER A 114 -20.01 -55.36 -27.83
CA SER A 114 -18.72 -54.75 -28.30
C SER A 114 -17.80 -55.67 -29.16
N PRO A 115 -16.53 -55.34 -29.54
CA PRO A 115 -15.72 -54.08 -29.55
C PRO A 115 -14.90 -53.86 -30.87
N HIS A 116 -13.96 -52.88 -30.86
CA HIS A 116 -12.74 -52.71 -31.72
C HIS A 116 -12.71 -51.72 -32.92
N THR A 117 -11.80 -50.72 -32.77
CA THR A 117 -10.81 -50.12 -33.72
C THR A 117 -11.29 -49.56 -35.07
N GLU A 118 -10.88 -48.39 -35.59
CA GLU A 118 -9.54 -47.88 -35.97
C GLU A 118 -9.59 -46.32 -36.10
N ARG A 119 -8.75 -45.50 -35.48
CA ARG A 119 -7.42 -44.97 -35.88
C ARG A 119 -7.28 -44.36 -37.30
N ASN A 120 -7.19 -43.02 -37.36
CA ASN A 120 -6.23 -42.19 -38.12
C ASN A 120 -6.50 -40.71 -37.76
N GLY A 121 -5.65 -39.96 -37.06
CA GLY A 121 -4.29 -39.54 -37.43
C GLY A 121 -4.40 -38.50 -38.56
N HIS A 122 -4.19 -37.19 -38.35
CA HIS A 122 -2.88 -36.53 -38.33
C HIS A 122 -2.91 -35.17 -37.57
N ALA A 123 -1.85 -34.92 -36.81
CA ALA A 123 -1.22 -33.61 -36.53
C ALA A 123 0.24 -33.72 -37.03
N PRO A 124 1.15 -32.71 -36.95
CA PRO A 124 1.02 -31.28 -36.70
C PRO A 124 1.76 -30.42 -37.77
N SER A 125 1.61 -29.09 -37.75
CA SER A 125 2.72 -28.20 -38.11
C SER A 125 2.65 -26.94 -37.28
N GLU A 126 3.71 -26.74 -36.52
CA GLU A 126 4.06 -25.54 -35.77
C GLU A 126 4.32 -24.37 -36.74
N THR A 127 3.84 -23.18 -36.39
CA THR A 127 4.63 -21.94 -36.34
C THR A 127 3.77 -20.83 -35.72
N GLY A 128 4.27 -20.19 -34.66
CA GLY A 128 4.00 -18.77 -34.41
C GLY A 128 3.09 -18.41 -33.24
N ALA A 129 3.74 -18.10 -32.12
CA ALA A 129 3.29 -17.30 -30.97
C ALA A 129 2.39 -17.95 -29.91
N PRO A 130 2.79 -17.89 -28.61
CA PRO A 130 1.89 -18.24 -27.52
C PRO A 130 0.80 -17.15 -27.39
N PRO A 131 -0.46 -17.50 -27.10
CA PRO A 131 -1.39 -16.52 -26.55
C PRO A 131 -0.84 -16.08 -25.20
N GLN A 132 -0.52 -14.80 -25.07
CA GLN A 132 -0.19 -14.16 -23.80
C GLN A 132 -1.34 -14.38 -22.81
N ALA A 133 -1.16 -15.32 -21.88
CA ALA A 133 -1.97 -15.38 -20.67
C ALA A 133 -1.34 -14.45 -19.62
N VAL A 134 -1.48 -13.13 -19.83
CA VAL A 134 -1.24 -12.11 -18.80
C VAL A 134 -2.54 -11.35 -18.61
N GLY A 135 -3.52 -12.02 -18.01
CA GLY A 135 -4.87 -11.48 -17.84
C GLY A 135 -5.30 -11.52 -16.39
N ALA A 136 -4.81 -10.59 -15.57
CA ALA A 136 -5.45 -10.15 -14.32
C ALA A 136 -4.69 -8.94 -13.72
N SER A 137 -4.93 -7.73 -14.24
CA SER A 137 -4.80 -6.46 -13.50
C SER A 137 -5.11 -5.23 -14.36
N ALA A 138 -5.09 -5.32 -15.69
CA ALA A 138 -5.56 -4.22 -16.53
C ALA A 138 -7.10 -4.20 -16.48
N LEU A 139 -7.68 -3.02 -16.27
CA LEU A 139 -9.12 -2.77 -16.14
C LEU A 139 -9.94 -3.46 -17.24
N ALA A 140 -10.37 -4.69 -17.00
CA ALA A 140 -11.38 -5.35 -17.82
C ALA A 140 -12.76 -4.90 -17.31
N GLY A 141 -13.34 -3.87 -17.93
CA GLY A 141 -14.76 -3.55 -17.76
C GLY A 141 -15.18 -2.06 -17.83
N PHE A 142 -14.30 -1.10 -17.48
CA PHE A 142 -14.64 0.34 -17.43
C PHE A 142 -13.60 1.27 -18.13
N GLU A 143 -13.07 0.79 -19.26
CA GLU A 143 -12.10 1.44 -20.17
C GLU A 143 -10.79 1.98 -19.55
N ARG A 144 -9.79 2.20 -20.41
CA ARG A 144 -8.53 2.84 -20.04
C ARG A 144 -8.71 4.37 -19.94
N PRO A 145 -7.89 5.07 -19.13
CA PRO A 145 -7.85 6.53 -19.15
C PRO A 145 -7.54 7.05 -20.56
N ILE A 146 -7.74 8.36 -20.80
CA ILE A 146 -7.49 9.00 -22.11
C ILE A 146 -6.08 8.76 -22.67
N SER A 147 -5.10 8.49 -21.80
CA SER A 147 -3.72 8.15 -22.17
C SER A 147 -3.52 6.70 -22.62
N ASP A 148 -4.54 5.86 -22.54
CA ASP A 148 -4.47 4.40 -22.71
C ASP A 148 -3.56 3.70 -21.68
N ASP A 149 -3.24 4.34 -20.55
CA ASP A 149 -2.39 3.73 -19.51
C ASP A 149 -3.09 2.54 -18.85
N ALA A 150 -2.36 1.43 -18.65
CA ALA A 150 -2.91 0.22 -18.05
C ALA A 150 -3.21 0.37 -16.55
N GLN A 151 -2.56 1.32 -15.88
CA GLN A 151 -2.70 1.63 -14.47
C GLN A 151 -2.40 3.11 -14.24
N ILE A 152 -3.21 3.78 -13.42
CA ILE A 152 -2.94 5.13 -12.93
C ILE A 152 -2.55 5.05 -11.46
N TYR A 153 -1.55 5.84 -11.06
CA TYR A 153 -1.12 5.92 -9.67
C TYR A 153 -2.14 6.70 -8.84
N ASP A 154 -2.30 6.33 -7.57
CA ASP A 154 -2.94 7.19 -6.57
C ASP A 154 -1.88 8.09 -5.91
N ASP A 155 -2.25 9.34 -5.59
CA ASP A 155 -1.30 10.34 -5.10
C ASP A 155 -0.60 9.91 -3.81
N VAL A 156 -1.29 9.19 -2.91
CA VAL A 156 -0.68 8.72 -1.66
C VAL A 156 0.41 7.70 -1.95
N SER A 157 0.11 6.67 -2.74
CA SER A 157 1.12 5.65 -3.09
C SER A 157 2.26 6.23 -3.93
N ARG A 158 1.98 7.19 -4.82
CA ARG A 158 3.01 7.92 -5.58
C ARG A 158 3.96 8.68 -4.65
N ASN A 159 3.43 9.41 -3.67
CA ASN A 159 4.25 10.11 -2.68
C ASN A 159 5.11 9.15 -1.84
N VAL A 160 4.58 7.97 -1.48
CA VAL A 160 5.37 6.93 -0.80
C VAL A 160 6.48 6.39 -1.70
N CYS A 161 6.20 6.17 -2.99
CA CYS A 161 7.22 5.79 -3.98
C CYS A 161 8.32 6.86 -4.08
N ASP A 162 7.94 8.14 -4.18
CA ASP A 162 8.87 9.26 -4.27
C ASP A 162 9.72 9.40 -3.01
N PHE A 163 9.11 9.24 -1.84
CA PHE A 163 9.82 9.24 -0.56
C PHE A 163 10.88 8.14 -0.50
N ILE A 164 10.52 6.89 -0.80
CA ILE A 164 11.47 5.75 -0.80
C ILE A 164 12.55 5.96 -1.87
N TRP A 165 12.15 6.40 -3.06
CA TRP A 165 13.06 6.66 -4.16
C TRP A 165 14.10 7.71 -3.79
N ASN A 166 13.67 8.88 -3.32
CA ASN A 166 14.56 9.99 -3.01
C ASN A 166 15.43 9.72 -1.77
N THR A 167 14.87 9.04 -0.77
CA THR A 167 15.54 8.83 0.52
C THR A 167 16.55 7.68 0.47
N ALA A 168 16.27 6.62 -0.29
CA ALA A 168 17.10 5.41 -0.33
C ALA A 168 17.69 5.10 -1.72
N VAL A 169 16.89 5.13 -2.78
CA VAL A 169 17.32 4.64 -4.11
C VAL A 169 18.21 5.63 -4.85
N ASN A 170 17.80 6.89 -4.92
CA ASN A 170 18.51 7.99 -5.58
C ASN A 170 19.45 8.73 -4.61
N ASN A 171 19.62 8.19 -3.40
CA ASN A 171 20.53 8.72 -2.39
C ASN A 171 21.86 7.97 -2.46
N GLU A 172 22.82 8.50 -3.20
CA GLU A 172 24.12 7.87 -3.39
C GLU A 172 24.87 7.62 -2.06
N THR A 173 24.65 8.43 -1.02
CA THR A 173 25.28 8.17 0.29
C THR A 173 24.72 6.89 0.92
N VAL A 174 23.39 6.70 0.86
CA VAL A 174 22.73 5.48 1.34
C VAL A 174 23.12 4.28 0.47
N ARG A 175 23.12 4.44 -0.87
CA ARG A 175 23.52 3.38 -1.81
C ARG A 175 24.95 2.89 -1.57
N ASN A 176 25.88 3.83 -1.33
CA ASN A 176 27.26 3.48 -1.03
C ASN A 176 27.41 2.86 0.37
N ALA A 177 26.57 3.23 1.35
CA ALA A 177 26.58 2.61 2.67
C ALA A 177 26.15 1.13 2.59
N ILE A 178 25.08 0.81 1.86
CA ILE A 178 24.56 -0.56 1.70
C ILE A 178 25.32 -1.41 0.68
N ALA A 179 26.36 -0.86 0.05
CA ALA A 179 27.33 -1.64 -0.71
C ALA A 179 28.24 -2.46 0.23
N ASP A 180 28.33 -2.07 1.50
CA ASP A 180 28.93 -2.87 2.56
C ASP A 180 27.95 -3.98 2.98
N PRO A 181 28.33 -5.27 2.90
CA PRO A 181 27.43 -6.38 3.26
C PRO A 181 27.02 -6.38 4.75
N LYS A 182 27.69 -5.60 5.60
CA LYS A 182 27.34 -5.41 7.02
C LYS A 182 26.28 -4.33 7.23
N VAL A 183 25.77 -3.70 6.17
CA VAL A 183 24.81 -2.62 6.25
C VAL A 183 23.59 -2.97 5.42
N GLN A 184 22.47 -3.19 6.09
CA GLN A 184 21.20 -3.52 5.45
C GLN A 184 20.27 -2.30 5.42
N LEU A 185 19.64 -2.06 4.27
CA LEU A 185 18.51 -1.12 4.17
C LEU A 185 17.26 -1.77 4.76
N GLU A 186 16.56 -1.08 5.64
CA GLU A 186 15.26 -1.50 6.15
C GLU A 186 14.21 -0.47 5.75
N VAL A 187 13.21 -0.91 4.98
CA VAL A 187 12.02 -0.12 4.65
C VAL A 187 10.82 -0.80 5.27
N GLU A 188 10.23 -0.13 6.25
CA GLU A 188 9.16 -0.67 7.07
C GLU A 188 8.00 0.33 7.19
N ALA A 189 6.79 -0.17 7.29
CA ALA A 189 5.60 0.60 7.59
C ALA A 189 5.03 0.14 8.93
N ARG A 190 4.75 1.09 9.83
CA ARG A 190 4.14 0.83 11.13
C ARG A 190 2.72 1.37 11.18
N TRP A 191 1.85 0.64 11.86
CA TRP A 191 0.52 1.12 12.24
C TRP A 191 0.59 1.78 13.61
N GLY A 192 -0.13 2.89 13.75
CA GLY A 192 -0.12 3.65 14.99
C GLY A 192 -1.04 4.85 14.91
N GLN A 193 -0.75 5.90 15.66
CA GLN A 193 -1.50 7.15 15.61
C GLN A 193 -0.54 8.33 15.49
N ILE A 194 -0.87 9.30 14.64
CA ILE A 194 -0.17 10.58 14.60
C ILE A 194 -0.85 11.48 15.62
N LEU A 195 -0.12 11.83 16.67
CA LEU A 195 -0.59 12.62 17.81
C LEU A 195 -0.01 14.02 17.76
N GLU A 196 -0.84 15.02 18.06
CA GLU A 196 -0.35 16.37 18.32
C GLU A 196 0.43 16.39 19.64
N LYS A 197 1.63 16.99 19.66
CA LYS A 197 2.50 16.97 20.85
C LYS A 197 1.92 17.72 22.05
N THR A 198 1.09 18.73 21.80
CA THR A 198 0.52 19.60 22.84
C THR A 198 -0.67 18.95 23.54
N THR A 199 -1.55 18.28 22.79
CA THR A 199 -2.81 17.72 23.30
C THR A 199 -2.77 16.21 23.50
N ASP A 200 -1.74 15.53 22.95
CA ASP A 200 -1.64 14.08 22.87
C ASP A 200 -2.84 13.41 22.18
N GLN A 201 -3.60 14.19 21.41
CA GLN A 201 -4.75 13.72 20.66
C GLN A 201 -4.34 13.37 19.24
N ARG A 202 -4.97 12.32 18.70
CA ARG A 202 -4.81 11.95 17.29
C ARG A 202 -5.28 13.09 16.40
N ILE A 203 -4.43 13.51 15.47
CA ILE A 203 -4.75 14.59 14.53
C ILE A 203 -5.96 14.20 13.66
N ARG A 204 -6.98 15.06 13.63
CA ARG A 204 -8.20 14.88 12.84
C ARG A 204 -8.76 16.25 12.44
N GLY A 205 -9.67 16.26 11.47
CA GLY A 205 -10.56 17.41 11.20
C GLY A 205 -10.23 18.24 9.97
N PHE A 206 -8.99 18.22 9.46
CA PHE A 206 -8.60 19.00 8.28
C PHE A 206 -8.74 18.25 6.94
N TRP A 207 -8.65 16.92 6.96
CA TRP A 207 -8.84 16.04 5.79
C TRP A 207 -9.82 14.92 6.12
N ARG A 208 -10.46 14.36 5.08
CA ARG A 208 -11.49 13.32 5.23
C ARG A 208 -11.04 11.94 4.73
N THR A 209 -9.92 11.85 4.04
CA THR A 209 -9.41 10.63 3.40
C THR A 209 -7.96 10.41 3.78
N GLU A 210 -7.45 9.22 3.46
CA GLU A 210 -6.03 8.92 3.58
C GLU A 210 -5.19 10.02 2.89
N THR A 211 -4.19 10.55 3.58
CA THR A 211 -3.33 11.62 3.07
C THR A 211 -1.94 11.56 3.68
N VAL A 212 -0.93 11.92 2.90
CA VAL A 212 0.42 12.18 3.40
C VAL A 212 0.40 13.49 4.20
N ILE A 213 1.08 13.49 5.35
CA ILE A 213 1.14 14.62 6.26
C ILE A 213 2.48 15.34 6.13
N ASN A 214 2.43 16.66 5.98
CA ASN A 214 3.63 17.49 6.07
C ASN A 214 3.97 17.73 7.55
N THR A 215 4.81 16.87 8.12
CA THR A 215 5.22 16.94 9.52
C THR A 215 6.17 18.10 9.82
N GLU A 216 6.78 18.73 8.81
CA GLU A 216 7.65 19.89 9.04
C GLU A 216 6.84 21.13 9.47
N MET A 217 5.57 21.17 9.10
CA MET A 217 4.64 22.26 9.42
C MET A 217 3.77 21.98 10.65
N LEU A 218 3.93 20.80 11.27
CA LEU A 218 3.06 20.33 12.36
C LEU A 218 3.87 19.80 13.53
N GLU A 219 3.50 20.20 14.76
CA GLU A 219 4.11 19.67 15.97
C GLU A 219 3.50 18.32 16.37
N VAL A 220 3.87 17.28 15.63
CA VAL A 220 3.32 15.92 15.82
C VAL A 220 4.37 14.91 16.24
N LYS A 221 3.91 13.85 16.91
CA LYS A 221 4.64 12.61 17.14
C LYS A 221 3.83 11.44 16.57
N PHE A 222 4.47 10.31 16.36
CA PHE A 222 3.77 9.07 15.99
C PHE A 222 3.99 8.06 17.09
N GLU A 223 2.91 7.41 17.49
CA GLU A 223 2.92 6.37 18.50
C GLU A 223 2.52 5.03 17.87
N SER A 224 3.47 4.10 17.87
CA SER A 224 3.28 2.75 17.34
C SER A 224 2.76 1.86 18.46
N THR A 225 1.46 1.86 18.68
CA THR A 225 0.80 1.04 19.70
C THR A 225 -0.59 0.60 19.25
N MET A 226 -1.03 -0.54 19.75
CA MET A 226 -2.41 -0.99 19.68
C MET A 226 -2.86 -1.64 20.98
N THR A 227 -4.17 -1.71 21.17
CA THR A 227 -4.73 -2.41 22.34
C THR A 227 -4.50 -3.91 22.24
N ALA A 228 -4.45 -4.60 23.39
CA ALA A 228 -4.37 -6.06 23.43
C ALA A 228 -5.52 -6.76 22.67
N GLN A 229 -6.71 -6.15 22.65
CA GLN A 229 -7.86 -6.64 21.90
C GLN A 229 -7.64 -6.55 20.38
N GLN A 230 -7.12 -5.41 19.90
CA GLN A 230 -6.75 -5.23 18.49
C GLN A 230 -5.64 -6.22 18.09
N HIS A 231 -4.63 -6.39 18.93
CA HIS A 231 -3.55 -7.37 18.71
C HIS A 231 -4.10 -8.79 18.60
N LYS A 232 -4.97 -9.21 19.53
CA LYS A 232 -5.61 -10.54 19.48
C LYS A 232 -6.44 -10.73 18.20
N ARG A 233 -7.23 -9.71 17.82
CA ARG A 233 -8.04 -9.74 16.59
C ARG A 233 -7.15 -9.88 15.35
N MET A 234 -6.08 -9.09 15.27
CA MET A 234 -5.13 -9.14 14.16
C MET A 234 -4.45 -10.50 14.07
N ASN A 235 -4.04 -11.07 15.21
CA ASN A 235 -3.44 -12.41 15.24
C ASN A 235 -4.40 -13.47 14.69
N LEU A 236 -5.67 -13.46 15.09
CA LEU A 236 -6.67 -14.40 14.57
C LEU A 236 -6.87 -14.24 13.05
N TYR A 237 -6.96 -12.99 12.58
CA TYR A 237 -7.09 -12.70 11.16
C TYR A 237 -5.89 -13.20 10.35
N LEU A 238 -4.67 -12.85 10.74
CA LEU A 238 -3.45 -13.23 10.02
C LEU A 238 -3.27 -14.76 10.00
N ASN A 239 -3.56 -15.45 11.10
CA ASN A 239 -3.54 -16.91 11.14
C ASN A 239 -4.57 -17.54 10.20
N ALA A 240 -5.79 -16.98 10.12
CA ALA A 240 -6.79 -17.43 9.15
C ALA A 240 -6.29 -17.26 7.71
N GLN A 241 -5.63 -16.14 7.40
CA GLN A 241 -5.05 -15.90 6.08
C GLN A 241 -3.95 -16.90 5.73
N VAL A 242 -3.14 -17.32 6.70
CA VAL A 242 -2.15 -18.41 6.50
C VAL A 242 -2.87 -19.70 6.10
N GLN A 243 -3.91 -20.11 6.84
CA GLN A 243 -4.66 -21.33 6.53
C GLN A 243 -5.31 -21.26 5.13
N HIS A 244 -5.97 -20.15 4.82
CA HIS A 244 -6.58 -19.94 3.50
C HIS A 244 -5.56 -19.99 2.36
N SER A 245 -4.36 -19.44 2.56
CA SER A 245 -3.30 -19.44 1.54
C SER A 245 -2.72 -20.82 1.23
N LYS A 246 -2.90 -21.79 2.14
CA LYS A 246 -2.39 -23.18 2.01
C LYS A 246 -3.49 -24.18 1.67
N ALA A 247 -4.74 -23.74 1.53
CA ALA A 247 -5.85 -24.60 1.17
C ALA A 247 -5.71 -25.15 -0.27
N PRO A 248 -6.19 -26.37 -0.56
CA PRO A 248 -6.21 -26.90 -1.92
C PRO A 248 -6.98 -25.97 -2.88
N GLY A 249 -6.36 -25.62 -4.01
CA GLY A 249 -6.95 -24.70 -4.99
C GLY A 249 -6.92 -23.22 -4.58
N ALA A 250 -6.13 -22.85 -3.57
CA ALA A 250 -5.94 -21.44 -3.21
C ALA A 250 -5.47 -20.62 -4.43
N SER A 251 -6.14 -19.50 -4.67
CA SER A 251 -5.86 -18.59 -5.79
C SER A 251 -4.70 -17.62 -5.52
N ARG A 252 -4.16 -17.62 -4.30
CA ARG A 252 -3.12 -16.70 -3.85
C ARG A 252 -1.82 -17.43 -3.52
N PRO A 253 -0.67 -16.74 -3.54
CA PRO A 253 0.59 -17.29 -3.02
C PRO A 253 0.48 -17.71 -1.55
N PRO A 254 1.20 -18.78 -1.15
CA PRO A 254 1.25 -19.22 0.24
C PRO A 254 1.85 -18.14 1.15
N ILE A 255 1.36 -18.09 2.39
CA ILE A 255 1.94 -17.26 3.46
C ILE A 255 2.72 -18.18 4.40
N ASP A 256 3.97 -17.82 4.65
CA ASP A 256 4.83 -18.46 5.63
C ASP A 256 4.64 -17.82 7.01
N TYR A 257 4.78 -18.64 8.04
CA TYR A 257 4.58 -18.26 9.43
C TYR A 257 5.81 -18.63 10.26
N ARG A 258 6.28 -17.71 11.09
CA ARG A 258 7.37 -17.94 12.05
C ARG A 258 7.04 -17.25 13.37
N HIS A 259 7.38 -17.91 14.48
CA HIS A 259 7.18 -17.37 15.83
C HIS A 259 8.52 -17.35 16.57
N THR A 260 8.96 -16.16 16.97
CA THR A 260 10.25 -15.95 17.65
C THR A 260 10.07 -15.29 19.00
N TYR A 261 10.93 -15.66 19.94
CA TYR A 261 11.01 -15.05 21.27
C TYR A 261 12.41 -14.49 21.47
N GLU A 262 12.53 -13.17 21.43
CA GLU A 262 13.82 -12.48 21.43
C GLU A 262 13.91 -11.55 22.63
N THR A 263 15.14 -11.30 23.08
CA THR A 263 15.44 -10.34 24.12
C THR A 263 16.39 -9.28 23.58
N ASP A 264 15.95 -8.03 23.57
CA ASP A 264 16.77 -6.90 23.16
C ASP A 264 17.33 -6.17 24.39
N MET A 265 18.63 -5.89 24.33
CA MET A 265 19.36 -5.04 25.25
C MET A 265 20.09 -3.93 24.49
N PHE A 266 20.16 -2.74 25.08
CA PHE A 266 20.80 -1.58 24.46
C PHE A 266 22.08 -1.18 25.20
N TYR A 267 23.10 -0.89 24.41
CA TYR A 267 24.43 -0.51 24.88
C TYR A 267 24.86 0.79 24.24
N GLU A 268 25.75 1.51 24.90
CA GLU A 268 26.36 2.70 24.33
C GLU A 268 27.28 2.30 23.19
N LEU A 269 27.20 3.02 22.07
CA LEU A 269 28.24 2.98 21.05
C LEU A 269 29.40 3.86 21.51
N ASP A 270 30.50 3.24 21.94
CA ASP A 270 31.70 3.95 22.36
C ASP A 270 32.53 4.42 21.15
N GLN A 271 33.57 5.22 21.42
CA GLN A 271 34.40 5.81 20.38
C GLN A 271 35.18 4.75 19.59
N GLU A 272 35.60 3.69 20.27
CA GLU A 272 36.31 2.57 19.64
C GLU A 272 35.39 1.82 18.68
N GLY A 273 34.21 1.39 19.12
CA GLY A 273 33.20 0.75 18.29
C GLY A 273 32.74 1.63 17.13
N PHE A 274 32.59 2.94 17.35
CA PHE A 274 32.27 3.90 16.28
C PHE A 274 33.38 3.98 15.22
N SER A 275 34.65 3.99 15.64
CA SER A 275 35.80 4.07 14.73
C SER A 275 35.97 2.83 13.84
N MET A 276 35.42 1.69 14.26
CA MET A 276 35.43 0.43 13.49
C MET A 276 34.38 0.39 12.37
N LEU A 277 33.40 1.30 12.37
CA LEU A 277 32.38 1.36 11.33
C LEU A 277 32.96 1.86 10.00
N ASN A 278 32.32 1.54 8.89
CA ASN A 278 32.70 2.09 7.58
C ASN A 278 32.65 3.64 7.59
N PRO A 279 33.61 4.35 6.99
CA PRO A 279 33.64 5.82 6.95
C PRO A 279 32.34 6.49 6.47
N ILE A 280 31.60 5.85 5.56
CA ILE A 280 30.31 6.37 5.06
C ILE A 280 29.27 6.33 6.17
N VAL A 281 29.19 5.21 6.90
CA VAL A 281 28.30 5.04 8.05
C VAL A 281 28.66 6.00 9.17
N GLN A 282 29.96 6.17 9.47
CA GLN A 282 30.42 7.15 10.44
C GLN A 282 29.92 8.56 10.08
N ARG A 283 30.04 8.96 8.82
CA ARG A 283 29.57 10.27 8.34
C ARG A 283 28.05 10.43 8.50
N LEU A 284 27.27 9.41 8.15
CA LEU A 284 25.81 9.43 8.30
C LEU A 284 25.40 9.61 9.77
N ILE A 285 26.00 8.83 10.66
CA ILE A 285 25.75 8.92 12.11
C ILE A 285 26.17 10.29 12.67
N SER A 286 27.35 10.80 12.30
CA SER A 286 27.79 12.12 12.76
C SER A 286 26.89 13.25 12.28
N ALA A 287 26.36 13.15 11.05
CA ALA A 287 25.48 14.17 10.48
C ALA A 287 24.12 14.27 11.18
N SER A 288 23.63 13.18 11.80
CA SER A 288 22.33 13.22 12.51
C SER A 288 22.39 13.92 13.87
N GLY A 289 23.59 14.14 14.43
CA GLY A 289 23.79 14.73 15.75
C GLY A 289 23.27 13.89 16.92
N SER A 290 22.78 12.66 16.66
CA SER A 290 22.18 11.78 17.67
C SER A 290 23.14 10.66 18.08
N ARG A 291 23.27 10.45 19.40
CA ARG A 291 24.03 9.32 19.94
C ARG A 291 23.32 8.02 19.57
N GLN A 292 24.04 7.13 18.89
CA GLN A 292 23.54 5.81 18.53
C GLN A 292 23.78 4.82 19.67
N LYS A 293 22.97 3.76 19.69
CA LYS A 293 23.08 2.65 20.63
C LYS A 293 23.30 1.37 19.84
N VAL A 294 24.02 0.42 20.42
CA VAL A 294 24.11 -0.95 19.92
C VAL A 294 22.96 -1.74 20.54
N ARG A 295 22.12 -2.35 19.69
CA ARG A 295 21.07 -3.29 20.10
C ARG A 295 21.64 -4.69 19.99
N VAL A 296 21.76 -5.38 21.12
CA VAL A 296 22.11 -6.80 21.19
C VAL A 296 20.83 -7.59 21.37
N THR A 297 20.61 -8.56 20.49
CA THR A 297 19.45 -9.45 20.50
C THR A 297 19.90 -10.86 20.85
N ARG A 298 19.20 -11.50 21.79
CA ARG A 298 19.43 -12.88 22.23
C ARG A 298 18.15 -13.70 22.16
N ASP A 299 18.27 -15.01 21.95
CA ASP A 299 17.13 -15.90 22.06
C ASP A 299 16.66 -15.96 23.53
N MET A 300 15.35 -15.81 23.75
CA MET A 300 14.80 -15.69 25.10
C MET A 300 14.88 -16.99 25.90
N LYS A 301 14.87 -18.15 25.24
CA LYS A 301 14.86 -19.46 25.91
C LYS A 301 16.26 -19.94 26.25
N THR A 302 17.20 -19.75 25.32
CA THR A 302 18.56 -20.28 25.42
C THR A 302 19.58 -19.23 25.90
N GLY A 303 19.27 -17.94 25.75
CA GLY A 303 20.22 -16.84 25.99
C GLY A 303 21.30 -16.71 24.91
N GLU A 304 21.21 -17.52 23.84
CA GLU A 304 22.15 -17.51 22.73
C GLU A 304 22.16 -16.14 22.05
N PHE A 305 23.37 -15.69 21.69
CA PHE A 305 23.54 -14.46 20.93
C PHE A 305 23.00 -14.64 19.50
N LEU A 306 22.10 -13.77 19.08
CA LEU A 306 21.56 -13.78 17.72
C LEU A 306 22.23 -12.73 16.84
N ARG A 307 22.30 -11.49 17.30
CA ARG A 307 22.89 -10.37 16.54
C ARG A 307 23.18 -9.15 17.42
N ALA A 308 24.10 -8.30 16.96
CA ALA A 308 24.34 -6.97 17.50
C ALA A 308 24.33 -5.97 16.36
N ILE A 309 23.44 -4.98 16.41
CA ILE A 309 23.28 -4.00 15.33
C ILE A 309 23.19 -2.57 15.86
N ILE A 310 23.47 -1.61 14.99
CA ILE A 310 23.19 -0.19 15.16
C ILE A 310 22.10 0.17 14.16
N LYS A 311 20.94 0.63 14.65
CA LYS A 311 19.83 1.06 13.80
C LYS A 311 19.89 2.58 13.62
N HIS A 312 20.17 3.03 12.41
CA HIS A 312 20.28 4.46 12.08
C HIS A 312 19.14 4.89 11.15
N ARG A 313 18.33 5.87 11.57
CA ARG A 313 17.20 6.37 10.79
C ARG A 313 17.66 7.32 9.69
N ILE A 314 17.20 7.10 8.46
CA ILE A 314 17.42 7.98 7.32
C ILE A 314 16.23 8.94 7.14
N GLY A 315 15.00 8.44 7.26
CA GLY A 315 13.82 9.28 7.09
C GLY A 315 12.53 8.59 7.50
N ASN A 316 11.49 9.40 7.70
CA ASN A 316 10.12 8.94 7.92
C ASN A 316 9.16 9.69 7.00
N LEU A 317 8.05 9.02 6.67
CA LEU A 317 6.89 9.62 6.03
C LEU A 317 5.63 9.20 6.79
N GLU A 318 4.84 10.19 7.22
CA GLU A 318 3.61 9.99 7.96
C GLU A 318 2.40 10.08 7.03
N VAL A 319 1.50 9.11 7.14
CA VAL A 319 0.27 9.06 6.36
C VAL A 319 -0.91 8.96 7.33
N SER A 320 -1.75 9.98 7.37
CA SER A 320 -2.97 9.95 8.18
C SER A 320 -4.08 9.22 7.43
N SER A 321 -4.81 8.35 8.14
CA SER A 321 -5.98 7.66 7.62
C SER A 321 -7.19 7.87 8.56
N PRO A 322 -7.93 8.98 8.41
CA PRO A 322 -8.96 9.38 9.38
C PRO A 322 -10.20 8.47 9.39
N LYS A 323 -10.36 7.61 8.38
CA LYS A 323 -11.46 6.63 8.27
C LYS A 323 -11.12 5.28 8.91
N THR A 324 -9.92 5.13 9.46
CA THR A 324 -9.48 3.91 10.16
C THR A 324 -8.95 4.23 11.55
N GLU A 325 -8.81 3.22 12.40
CA GLU A 325 -8.26 3.37 13.76
C GLU A 325 -6.78 3.76 13.78
N TRP A 326 -6.06 3.44 12.70
CA TRP A 326 -4.63 3.67 12.58
C TRP A 326 -4.28 4.63 11.45
N ASP A 327 -3.22 5.40 11.71
CA ASP A 327 -2.36 6.08 10.74
C ASP A 327 -1.12 5.23 10.47
N TYR A 328 -0.30 5.64 9.49
CA TYR A 328 0.92 4.93 9.10
C TYR A 328 2.15 5.80 9.26
N ARG A 329 3.27 5.15 9.60
CA ARG A 329 4.61 5.70 9.40
C ARG A 329 5.40 4.76 8.52
N ILE A 330 5.87 5.25 7.38
CA ILE A 330 6.84 4.57 6.52
C ILE A 330 8.22 5.06 6.97
N GLY A 331 9.00 4.16 7.56
CA GLY A 331 10.36 4.42 8.03
C GLY A 331 11.39 3.83 7.09
N ILE A 332 12.49 4.54 6.90
CA ILE A 332 13.69 4.07 6.19
C ILE A 332 14.85 4.14 7.17
N ASN A 333 15.45 3.00 7.48
CA ASN A 333 16.58 2.88 8.39
C ASN A 333 17.71 2.08 7.73
N LEU A 334 18.90 2.21 8.30
CA LEU A 334 20.02 1.28 8.10
C LEU A 334 20.15 0.42 9.35
N GLU A 335 20.15 -0.89 9.19
CA GLU A 335 20.60 -1.84 10.21
C GLU A 335 22.06 -2.18 9.91
N ILE A 336 22.98 -1.73 10.78
CA ILE A 336 24.42 -1.88 10.61
C ILE A 336 24.92 -2.92 11.63
N ASP A 337 25.56 -3.99 11.17
CA ASP A 337 26.19 -4.96 12.08
C ASP A 337 27.27 -4.30 12.92
N PHE A 338 27.21 -4.50 14.22
CA PHE A 338 28.23 -4.00 15.13
C PHE A 338 29.51 -4.87 15.02
N PRO A 339 30.65 -4.31 14.61
CA PRO A 339 31.86 -5.09 14.33
C PRO A 339 32.71 -5.41 15.58
N GLY A 340 32.44 -4.76 16.71
CA GLY A 340 33.24 -4.88 17.93
C GLY A 340 32.79 -6.02 18.86
N PRO A 341 33.60 -6.35 19.88
CA PRO A 341 33.21 -7.31 20.92
C PRO A 341 32.04 -6.77 21.74
N ILE A 342 31.03 -7.60 21.99
CA ILE A 342 29.83 -7.20 22.74
C ILE A 342 30.08 -7.16 24.25
N GLU A 343 31.10 -7.87 24.72
CA GLU A 343 31.45 -8.01 26.15
C GLU A 343 32.05 -6.73 26.73
N SER A 344 32.67 -5.88 25.89
CA SER A 344 33.23 -4.59 26.31
C SER A 344 32.19 -3.47 26.36
N LEU A 345 30.99 -3.70 25.80
CA LEU A 345 29.97 -2.68 25.69
C LEU A 345 29.36 -2.32 27.04
N LYS A 346 29.22 -1.02 27.28
CA LYS A 346 28.55 -0.50 28.48
C LYS A 346 27.04 -0.43 28.25
N PRO A 347 26.21 -1.01 29.13
CA PRO A 347 24.76 -0.89 29.01
C PRO A 347 24.31 0.58 29.01
N ALA A 348 23.42 0.94 28.08
CA ALA A 348 22.89 2.29 27.98
C ALA A 348 21.74 2.47 28.99
N LEU A 349 22.10 2.62 30.27
CA LEU A 349 21.14 2.78 31.36
C LEU A 349 20.50 4.17 31.34
N GLU A 350 19.19 4.21 31.50
CA GLU A 350 18.47 5.45 31.82
C GLU A 350 18.54 5.71 33.34
N GLY A 351 18.63 6.99 33.73
CA GLY A 351 18.78 7.37 35.14
C GLY A 351 17.71 6.73 36.03
N GLY A 352 18.15 6.01 37.06
CA GLY A 352 17.27 5.37 38.05
C GLY A 352 16.64 4.04 37.63
N LYS A 353 16.95 3.50 36.44
CA LYS A 353 16.45 2.19 35.96
C LYS A 353 17.50 1.10 36.10
N THR A 354 17.07 -0.12 36.41
CA THR A 354 17.93 -1.30 36.47
C THR A 354 18.19 -1.86 35.07
N LEU A 355 19.23 -2.67 34.91
CA LEU A 355 19.52 -3.35 33.65
C LEU A 355 18.33 -4.24 33.21
N GLU A 356 17.74 -4.94 34.16
CA GLU A 356 16.59 -5.83 33.97
C GLU A 356 15.34 -5.05 33.52
N SER A 357 15.10 -3.85 34.06
CA SER A 357 13.94 -3.06 33.66
C SER A 357 14.12 -2.39 32.28
N MET A 358 15.34 -2.37 31.75
CA MET A 358 15.64 -1.88 30.40
C MET A 358 15.56 -2.97 29.33
N GLN A 359 15.59 -4.24 29.73
CA GLN A 359 15.44 -5.37 28.83
C GLN A 359 14.07 -5.38 28.17
N ARG A 360 14.05 -5.52 26.84
CA ARG A 360 12.81 -5.69 26.09
C ARG A 360 12.66 -7.14 25.67
N GLN A 361 11.65 -7.80 26.19
CA GLN A 361 11.27 -9.15 25.78
C GLN A 361 10.26 -9.04 24.65
N LYS A 362 10.54 -9.68 23.52
CA LYS A 362 9.75 -9.58 22.30
C LYS A 362 9.19 -10.95 21.96
N ASP A 363 7.87 -10.99 21.88
CA ASP A 363 7.10 -12.11 21.39
C ASP A 363 6.56 -11.73 20.01
N ARG A 364 7.09 -12.34 18.94
CA ARG A 364 6.85 -11.91 17.56
C ARG A 364 6.33 -13.03 16.68
N MET A 365 5.19 -12.77 16.04
CA MET A 365 4.61 -13.60 14.99
C MET A 365 4.83 -12.93 13.64
N SER A 366 5.64 -13.56 12.80
CA SER A 366 6.00 -13.08 11.46
C SER A 366 5.23 -13.83 10.39
N TYR A 367 4.68 -13.10 9.44
CA TYR A 367 3.91 -13.60 8.30
C TYR A 367 4.54 -13.08 7.00
N SER A 368 5.10 -13.94 6.15
CA SER A 368 5.79 -13.51 4.94
C SER A 368 5.25 -14.17 3.69
N TRP A 369 5.31 -13.48 2.55
CA TRP A 369 4.88 -14.03 1.26
C TRP A 369 5.59 -13.34 0.10
N LEU A 370 5.65 -14.06 -1.05
CA LEU A 370 6.28 -13.61 -2.30
C LEU A 370 7.77 -13.25 -2.19
N GLY A 371 8.43 -13.51 -1.06
CA GLY A 371 9.79 -13.05 -0.78
C GLY A 371 9.92 -11.53 -0.74
N ALA A 372 8.81 -10.79 -0.68
CA ALA A 372 8.77 -9.33 -0.84
C ALA A 372 8.18 -8.63 0.39
N TYR A 373 7.25 -9.28 1.09
CA TYR A 373 6.54 -8.69 2.22
C TYR A 373 6.69 -9.56 3.47
N GLN A 374 6.87 -8.92 4.61
CA GLN A 374 6.77 -9.52 5.93
C GLN A 374 5.90 -8.64 6.81
N VAL A 375 4.91 -9.22 7.50
CA VAL A 375 4.12 -8.55 8.53
C VAL A 375 4.50 -9.15 9.87
N ASP A 376 4.93 -8.30 10.80
CA ASP A 376 5.32 -8.70 12.14
C ASP A 376 4.32 -8.15 13.15
N LEU A 377 3.66 -9.05 13.87
CA LEU A 377 2.81 -8.74 15.01
C LEU A 377 3.62 -9.04 16.28
N THR A 378 3.99 -7.98 17.01
CA THR A 378 4.95 -8.07 18.12
C THR A 378 4.33 -7.58 19.42
N GLN A 379 4.44 -8.37 20.48
CA GLN A 379 4.25 -7.90 21.85
C GLN A 379 5.63 -7.64 22.48
N VAL A 380 5.82 -6.44 23.00
CA VAL A 380 7.06 -6.02 23.66
C VAL A 380 6.77 -5.83 25.15
N ALA A 381 7.40 -6.62 26.01
CA ALA A 381 7.36 -6.44 27.45
C ALA A 381 8.67 -5.77 27.93
N GLN A 382 8.54 -4.71 28.72
CA GLN A 382 9.67 -3.99 29.31
C GLN A 382 9.29 -3.54 30.72
N GLY A 383 9.91 -4.15 31.74
CA GLY A 383 9.47 -4.00 33.13
C GLY A 383 8.01 -4.42 33.30
N SER A 384 7.18 -3.52 33.84
CA SER A 384 5.72 -3.73 33.95
C SER A 384 4.93 -3.33 32.71
N SER A 385 5.55 -2.66 31.73
CA SER A 385 4.89 -2.18 30.53
C SER A 385 4.80 -3.26 29.47
N LYS A 386 3.67 -3.29 28.75
CA LYS A 386 3.47 -4.12 27.56
C LYS A 386 2.99 -3.24 26.41
N ASN A 387 3.71 -3.25 25.31
CA ASN A 387 3.30 -2.61 24.05
C ASN A 387 2.94 -3.67 23.02
N HIS A 388 1.98 -3.36 22.16
CA HIS A 388 1.62 -4.21 21.03
C HIS A 388 1.85 -3.42 19.73
N GLU A 389 2.63 -4.00 18.83
CA GLU A 389 3.10 -3.35 17.60
C GLU A 389 2.75 -4.22 16.40
N LEU A 390 2.49 -3.56 15.27
CA LEU A 390 2.32 -4.19 13.97
C LEU A 390 3.20 -3.44 12.97
N GLU A 391 4.01 -4.20 12.24
CA GLU A 391 5.01 -3.70 11.30
C GLU A 391 4.86 -4.47 9.98
N LEU A 392 5.07 -3.80 8.85
CA LEU A 392 5.17 -4.42 7.53
C LEU A 392 6.49 -4.00 6.91
N GLU A 393 7.34 -4.97 6.64
CA GLU A 393 8.67 -4.79 6.07
C GLU A 393 8.70 -5.22 4.61
N LEU A 394 9.44 -4.48 3.79
CA LEU A 394 9.80 -4.87 2.44
C LEU A 394 11.14 -5.60 2.45
N ASN A 395 11.27 -6.63 1.62
CA ASN A 395 12.58 -7.25 1.40
C ASN A 395 13.53 -6.25 0.71
N SER A 396 14.65 -5.95 1.36
CA SER A 396 15.64 -4.96 0.92
C SER A 396 16.22 -5.28 -0.45
N ASP A 397 16.57 -6.54 -0.68
CA ASP A 397 17.29 -6.97 -1.88
C ASP A 397 16.36 -6.93 -3.09
N VAL A 398 15.11 -7.38 -2.92
CA VAL A 398 14.07 -7.28 -3.94
C VAL A 398 13.76 -5.81 -4.24
N LEU A 399 13.62 -4.96 -3.21
CA LEU A 399 13.37 -3.53 -3.37
C LEU A 399 14.45 -2.86 -4.20
N ILE A 400 15.72 -3.07 -3.83
CA ILE A 400 16.86 -2.50 -4.53
C ILE A 400 16.98 -3.05 -5.94
N ALA A 401 16.83 -4.36 -6.15
CA ALA A 401 16.92 -4.97 -7.46
C ALA A 401 15.84 -4.43 -8.42
N GLU A 402 14.60 -4.28 -7.97
CA GLU A 402 13.53 -3.68 -8.79
C GLU A 402 13.78 -2.18 -9.03
N ALA A 403 14.34 -1.46 -8.06
CA ALA A 403 14.70 -0.06 -8.23
C ALA A 403 15.84 0.15 -9.24
N ASP A 404 16.85 -0.73 -9.25
CA ASP A 404 17.97 -0.67 -10.20
C ASP A 404 17.52 -0.96 -11.64
N LYS A 405 16.46 -1.77 -11.84
CA LYS A 405 15.83 -1.92 -13.16
C LYS A 405 15.31 -0.58 -13.69
N VAL A 406 14.76 0.29 -12.84
CA VAL A 406 14.33 1.65 -13.24
C VAL A 406 15.52 2.45 -13.76
N ARG A 407 16.66 2.45 -13.05
CA ARG A 407 17.89 3.15 -13.48
C ARG A 407 18.40 2.62 -14.83
N ARG A 408 18.25 1.32 -15.07
CA ARG A 408 18.63 0.65 -16.33
C ARG A 408 17.59 0.77 -17.45
N LYS A 409 16.45 1.44 -17.20
CA LYS A 409 15.31 1.55 -18.13
C LYS A 409 14.73 0.17 -18.53
N GLU A 410 14.79 -0.77 -17.60
CA GLU A 410 14.19 -2.10 -17.73
C GLU A 410 12.78 -2.13 -17.12
N VAL A 411 11.99 -3.13 -17.50
CA VAL A 411 10.69 -3.37 -16.88
C VAL A 411 10.89 -3.70 -15.40
N THR A 412 10.23 -2.95 -14.53
CA THR A 412 10.37 -3.03 -13.07
C THR A 412 9.01 -3.27 -12.41
N LYS A 413 9.06 -3.87 -11.21
CA LYS A 413 7.92 -4.01 -10.30
C LYS A 413 8.03 -3.06 -9.09
N PHE A 414 8.96 -2.11 -9.08
CA PHE A 414 9.19 -1.22 -7.94
C PHE A 414 7.89 -0.55 -7.46
N GLU A 415 7.21 0.17 -8.36
CA GLU A 415 5.96 0.86 -8.03
C GLU A 415 4.84 -0.13 -7.65
N SER A 416 4.71 -1.23 -8.38
CA SER A 416 3.74 -2.29 -8.04
C SER A 416 3.98 -2.87 -6.65
N MET A 417 5.23 -2.99 -6.23
CA MET A 417 5.60 -3.50 -4.92
C MET A 417 5.21 -2.53 -3.81
N ILE A 418 5.46 -1.21 -4.00
CA ILE A 418 5.03 -0.16 -3.06
C ILE A 418 3.51 -0.07 -2.99
N ASN A 419 2.82 -0.17 -4.13
CA ASN A 419 1.35 -0.24 -4.16
C ASN A 419 0.84 -1.45 -3.39
N GLY A 420 1.51 -2.60 -3.51
CA GLY A 420 1.22 -3.78 -2.70
C GLY A 420 1.40 -3.54 -1.21
N MET A 421 2.48 -2.84 -0.79
CA MET A 421 2.65 -2.42 0.61
C MET A 421 1.45 -1.59 1.09
N MET A 422 1.11 -0.52 0.36
CA MET A 422 0.00 0.37 0.72
C MET A 422 -1.34 -0.36 0.78
N ASN A 423 -1.58 -1.29 -0.13
CA ASN A 423 -2.80 -2.09 -0.12
C ASN A 423 -2.88 -3.01 1.11
N ASN A 424 -1.77 -3.61 1.52
CA ASN A 424 -1.72 -4.39 2.77
C ASN A 424 -1.95 -3.50 4.00
N LEU A 425 -1.37 -2.29 4.03
CA LEU A 425 -1.65 -1.29 5.08
C LEU A 425 -3.15 -1.03 5.22
N ARG A 426 -3.80 -0.73 4.09
CA ARG A 426 -5.23 -0.43 4.00
C ARG A 426 -6.11 -1.63 4.41
N VAL A 427 -5.76 -2.84 4.00
CA VAL A 427 -6.53 -4.06 4.35
C VAL A 427 -6.49 -4.32 5.85
N LEU A 428 -5.30 -4.30 6.46
CA LEU A 428 -5.16 -4.59 7.88
C LEU A 428 -5.77 -3.49 8.77
N SER A 429 -5.70 -2.22 8.36
CA SER A 429 -6.40 -1.14 9.06
C SER A 429 -7.92 -1.29 9.04
N ARG A 430 -8.49 -1.68 7.89
CA ARG A 430 -9.94 -1.87 7.75
C ARG A 430 -10.44 -3.08 8.53
N GLU A 431 -9.64 -4.13 8.63
CA GLU A 431 -9.97 -5.32 9.43
C GLU A 431 -10.15 -5.00 10.93
N ILE A 432 -9.41 -4.00 11.43
CA ILE A 432 -9.46 -3.61 12.84
C ILE A 432 -10.46 -2.48 13.09
N THR A 433 -10.76 -1.69 12.08
CA THR A 433 -11.71 -0.59 12.20
C THR A 433 -13.13 -1.15 12.25
N PRO A 434 -13.90 -0.91 13.34
CA PRO A 434 -15.30 -1.31 13.38
C PRO A 434 -16.07 -0.68 12.21
N PRO A 435 -17.08 -1.38 11.64
CA PRO A 435 -17.97 -0.74 10.68
C PRO A 435 -18.59 0.49 11.33
N ALA A 436 -18.59 1.62 10.61
CA ALA A 436 -19.23 2.83 11.10
C ALA A 436 -20.67 2.48 11.52
N ALA A 437 -21.05 2.81 12.76
CA ALA A 437 -22.41 2.65 13.22
C ALA A 437 -23.31 3.34 12.18
N GLY A 438 -24.16 2.56 11.51
CA GLY A 438 -24.97 3.05 10.40
C GLY A 438 -25.72 4.31 10.83
N GLY A 439 -25.46 5.40 10.13
CA GLY A 439 -26.20 6.66 10.26
C GLY A 439 -27.49 6.64 9.47
#